data_AF-A0A1S8C7R6-F1
#
_entry.id   AF-A0A1S8C7R6-F1
#
_cell.length_a   1.000
_cell.length_b   1.000
_cell.length_c   1.000
_cell.angle_alpha   90.00
_cell.angle_beta   90.00
_cell.angle_gamma   90.00
#
_symmetry.space_group_name_H-M   'P 1'
#
loop_
_entity.id
_entity.type
_entity.pdbx_description
1 polymer ?
#
loop_
_entity_poly.entity_id
_entity_poly.type
_entity_poly.pdbx_seq_one_letter_code
_entity_poly.pdbx_strand_id
1 'polypeptide(L)'
;MRLLLESIGMVPLDRGGASAAEAALRRGREVLADGGLLGIYPEGTRSPDGRLHRGKTGVARLALATGAPVVPVAVIGTHALYPRRRPAARPGRVVGPVRPTR
;
A
#
# COMPACT_ATOMS: atom_id res chain seq x y z
N MET A 1 14.32 13.30 4.30
CA MET A 1 13.35 12.34 3.72
C MET A 1 12.01 12.37 4.47
N ARG A 2 11.96 12.24 5.80
CA ARG A 2 10.70 12.22 6.59
C ARG A 2 9.79 13.44 6.35
N LEU A 3 10.32 14.66 6.49
CA LEU A 3 9.56 15.90 6.31
C LEU A 3 8.91 16.03 4.93
N LEU A 4 9.62 15.60 3.87
CA LEU A 4 9.09 15.61 2.50
C LEU A 4 7.90 14.66 2.34
N LEU A 5 7.95 13.49 2.96
CA LEU A 5 6.87 12.51 2.87
C LEU A 5 5.64 12.96 3.67
N GLU A 6 5.87 13.55 4.85
CA GLU A 6 4.80 14.10 5.68
C GLU A 6 4.12 15.29 5.00
N SER A 7 4.87 16.15 4.32
CA SER A 7 4.31 17.32 3.61
C SER A 7 3.42 16.94 2.43
N ILE A 8 3.60 15.75 1.84
CA ILE A 8 2.72 15.21 0.78
C ILE A 8 1.59 14.32 1.34
N GLY A 9 1.35 14.36 2.65
CA GLY A 9 0.25 13.63 3.31
C GLY A 9 0.56 12.16 3.60
N MET A 10 1.82 11.72 3.50
CA MET A 10 2.18 10.34 3.83
C MET A 10 2.17 10.14 5.35
N VAL A 11 1.38 9.17 5.79
CA VAL A 11 1.28 8.81 7.20
C VAL A 11 2.47 7.93 7.61
N PRO A 12 3.35 8.38 8.53
CA PRO A 12 4.41 7.53 9.05
C PRO A 12 3.81 6.43 9.92
N LEU A 13 4.19 5.18 9.64
CA LEU A 13 3.77 4.01 10.43
C LEU A 13 4.99 3.38 11.07
N ASP A 14 4.91 3.18 12.39
CA ASP A 14 5.83 2.29 13.08
C ASP A 14 5.53 0.85 12.70
N ARG A 15 6.57 0.06 12.45
CA ARG A 15 6.46 -1.35 12.03
C ARG A 15 6.87 -2.31 13.15
N GLY A 16 7.34 -1.80 14.28
CA GLY A 16 7.78 -2.58 15.43
C GLY A 16 6.69 -2.75 16.49
N GLY A 17 6.57 -3.96 17.06
CA GLY A 17 5.74 -4.23 18.23
C GLY A 17 4.32 -4.75 17.94
N ALA A 18 3.70 -5.31 18.97
CA ALA A 18 2.38 -5.95 18.90
C ALA A 18 1.24 -4.96 18.56
N SER A 19 1.41 -3.67 18.89
CA SER A 19 0.40 -2.61 18.70
C SER A 19 0.49 -1.90 17.35
N ALA A 20 1.55 -2.11 16.55
CA ALA A 20 1.79 -1.38 15.31
C ALA A 20 0.63 -1.51 14.31
N ALA A 21 0.03 -2.70 14.21
CA ALA A 21 -1.10 -2.94 13.32
C ALA A 21 -2.35 -2.14 13.73
N GLU A 22 -2.68 -2.09 15.01
CA GLU A 22 -3.83 -1.33 15.50
C GLU A 22 -3.59 0.18 15.38
N ALA A 23 -2.37 0.66 15.64
CA ALA A 23 -2.01 2.05 15.42
C ALA A 23 -2.20 2.47 13.94
N ALA A 24 -1.79 1.62 13.00
CA ALA A 24 -2.00 1.86 11.57
C ALA A 24 -3.49 1.88 11.20
N LEU A 25 -4.31 0.97 11.75
CA LEU A 25 -5.75 0.96 11.52
C LEU A 25 -6.42 2.21 12.09
N ARG A 26 -6.09 2.61 13.32
CA ARG A 26 -6.60 3.84 13.94
C ARG A 26 -6.32 5.04 13.06
N ARG A 27 -5.07 5.20 12.62
CA ARG A 27 -4.68 6.33 11.77
C ARG A 27 -5.35 6.29 10.40
N GLY A 28 -5.55 5.10 9.83
CA GLY A 28 -6.32 4.93 8.60
C GLY A 28 -7.79 5.38 8.74
N ARG A 29 -8.44 5.10 9.88
CA ARG A 29 -9.80 5.59 10.15
C ARG A 29 -9.86 7.11 10.22
N GLU A 30 -8.88 7.75 10.87
CA GLU A 30 -8.81 9.21 10.94
C GLU A 30 -8.73 9.83 9.53
N VAL A 31 -7.83 9.33 8.68
CA VAL A 31 -7.71 9.82 7.29
C VAL A 31 -9.03 9.68 6.50
N LEU A 32 -9.73 8.56 6.67
CA LEU A 32 -11.00 8.32 5.98
C LEU A 32 -12.15 9.17 6.55
N ALA A 33 -12.16 9.40 7.86
CA ALA A 33 -13.14 10.27 8.53
C ALA A 33 -12.99 11.73 8.08
N ASP A 34 -11.76 12.17 7.79
CA ASP A 34 -11.46 13.51 7.25
C ASP A 34 -11.77 13.63 5.75
N GLY A 35 -12.38 12.60 5.12
CA GLY A 35 -12.67 12.58 3.69
C GLY A 35 -11.45 12.33 2.79
N GLY A 36 -10.33 11.92 3.37
CA GLY A 36 -9.10 11.63 2.66
C GLY A 36 -9.10 10.29 1.92
N LEU A 37 -8.06 10.07 1.12
CA LEU A 37 -7.82 8.83 0.39
C LEU A 37 -6.68 8.04 1.03
N LEU A 38 -6.85 6.72 1.18
CA LEU A 38 -5.85 5.84 1.75
C LEU A 38 -5.41 4.76 0.75
N GLY A 39 -4.15 4.81 0.31
CA GLY A 39 -3.52 3.75 -0.48
C GLY A 39 -2.90 2.67 0.40
N ILE A 40 -3.33 1.41 0.22
CA ILE A 40 -2.84 0.27 1.02
C ILE A 40 -2.37 -0.85 0.09
N TYR A 41 -1.15 -1.34 0.35
CA TYR A 41 -0.67 -2.62 -0.18
C TYR A 41 -0.95 -3.72 0.85
N PRO A 42 -1.94 -4.59 0.65
CA PRO A 42 -2.42 -5.50 1.69
C PRO A 42 -1.37 -6.52 2.13
N GLU A 43 -0.36 -6.81 1.31
CA GLU A 43 0.76 -7.71 1.62
C GLU A 43 1.76 -7.09 2.61
N GLY A 44 1.78 -5.76 2.74
CA GLY A 44 2.64 -5.00 3.64
C GLY A 44 4.12 -4.96 3.26
N THR A 45 4.53 -5.64 2.19
CA THR A 45 5.89 -5.58 1.64
C THR A 45 5.87 -5.66 0.12
N ARG A 46 6.89 -5.11 -0.54
CA ARG A 46 7.04 -5.24 -2.00
C ARG A 46 7.29 -6.69 -2.39
N SER A 47 6.59 -7.15 -3.42
CA SER A 47 6.79 -8.48 -3.99
C SER A 47 8.22 -8.65 -4.54
N PRO A 48 8.90 -9.77 -4.24
CA PRO A 48 10.24 -10.05 -4.78
C PRO A 48 10.21 -10.57 -6.22
N ASP A 49 9.08 -11.14 -6.66
CA ASP A 49 8.94 -11.92 -7.89
C ASP A 49 7.80 -11.40 -8.80
N GLY A 50 7.16 -10.30 -8.42
CA GLY A 50 6.07 -9.70 -9.18
C GLY A 50 4.73 -10.42 -9.03
N ARG A 51 4.65 -11.47 -8.19
CA ARG A 51 3.40 -12.18 -7.88
C ARG A 51 2.65 -11.48 -6.75
N LEU A 52 1.33 -11.67 -6.73
CA LEU A 52 0.48 -11.27 -5.60
C LEU A 52 0.68 -12.24 -4.44
N HIS A 53 0.91 -11.73 -3.24
CA HIS A 53 1.09 -12.53 -2.03
C HIS A 53 -0.15 -12.42 -1.14
N ARG A 54 -0.22 -13.23 -0.09
CA ARG A 54 -1.35 -13.21 0.84
C ARG A 54 -1.50 -11.81 1.46
N GLY A 55 -2.63 -11.17 1.19
CA GLY A 55 -3.03 -9.94 1.84
C GLY A 55 -3.38 -10.13 3.32
N LYS A 56 -3.09 -9.13 4.12
CA LYS A 56 -3.54 -9.01 5.52
C LYS A 56 -4.98 -8.47 5.55
N THR A 57 -5.69 -8.71 6.65
CA THR A 57 -7.12 -8.36 6.80
C THR A 57 -7.38 -6.87 7.07
N GLY A 58 -6.34 -6.03 7.18
CA GLY A 58 -6.47 -4.63 7.58
C GLY A 58 -7.39 -3.80 6.67
N VAL A 59 -7.34 -4.02 5.35
CA VAL A 59 -8.21 -3.32 4.38
C VAL A 59 -9.69 -3.63 4.65
N ALA A 60 -10.02 -4.91 4.85
CA ALA A 60 -11.39 -5.33 5.14
C ALA A 60 -11.89 -4.77 6.48
N ARG A 61 -11.02 -4.76 7.51
CA ARG A 61 -11.34 -4.16 8.82
C ARG A 61 -11.61 -2.66 8.71
N LEU A 62 -10.86 -1.93 7.89
CA LEU A 62 -11.09 -0.50 7.65
C LEU A 62 -12.40 -0.26 6.91
N ALA A 63 -12.65 -0.99 5.81
CA ALA A 63 -13.87 -0.85 5.03
C ALA A 63 -15.12 -1.12 5.88
N LEU A 64 -15.13 -2.20 6.65
CA LEU A 64 -16.26 -2.52 7.54
C LEU A 64 -16.46 -1.50 8.66
N ALA A 65 -15.38 -0.96 9.23
CA ALA A 65 -15.47 -0.01 10.33
C ALA A 65 -15.85 1.41 9.90
N THR A 66 -15.57 1.78 8.64
CA THR A 66 -15.75 3.16 8.14
C THR A 66 -16.85 3.29 7.09
N GLY A 67 -17.27 2.18 6.47
CA GLY A 67 -18.15 2.20 5.30
C GLY A 67 -17.47 2.71 4.03
N ALA A 68 -16.16 3.00 4.06
CA ALA A 68 -15.45 3.51 2.90
C ALA A 68 -15.39 2.49 1.76
N PRO A 69 -15.65 2.89 0.50
CA PRO A 69 -15.57 2.00 -0.63
C PRO A 69 -14.12 1.56 -0.89
N VAL A 70 -13.95 0.29 -1.29
CA VAL A 70 -12.64 -0.26 -1.66
C VAL A 70 -12.53 -0.29 -3.17
N VAL A 71 -11.55 0.44 -3.72
CA VAL A 71 -11.23 0.42 -5.15
C VAL A 71 -10.00 -0.47 -5.39
N PRO A 72 -10.14 -1.62 -6.05
CA PRO A 72 -9.00 -2.49 -6.34
C PRO A 72 -8.10 -1.87 -7.42
N VAL A 73 -6.79 -1.81 -7.14
CA VAL A 73 -5.78 -1.29 -8.08
C VAL A 73 -4.62 -2.28 -8.15
N ALA A 74 -4.17 -2.58 -9.38
CA ALA A 74 -3.02 -3.46 -9.62
C ALA A 74 -1.84 -2.68 -10.19
N VAL A 75 -0.65 -2.93 -9.65
CA VAL A 75 0.63 -2.42 -10.17
C VAL A 75 1.43 -3.59 -10.73
N ILE A 76 1.61 -3.62 -12.04
CA ILE A 76 2.26 -4.73 -12.76
C ILE A 76 3.60 -4.24 -13.32
N GLY A 77 4.62 -5.11 -13.37
CA GLY A 77 5.90 -4.84 -14.06
C GLY A 77 6.92 -3.94 -13.34
N THR A 78 6.53 -3.18 -12.30
CA THR A 78 7.45 -2.30 -11.56
C THR A 78 8.53 -3.05 -10.76
N HIS A 79 8.28 -4.32 -10.39
CA HIS A 79 9.25 -5.17 -9.68
C HIS A 79 10.55 -5.38 -10.45
N ALA A 80 10.50 -5.35 -11.79
CA ALA A 80 11.67 -5.50 -12.66
C ALA A 80 12.51 -4.21 -12.72
N LEU A 81 11.86 -3.04 -12.59
CA LEU A 81 12.53 -1.74 -12.63
C LEU A 81 13.17 -1.38 -11.28
N TYR A 82 12.52 -1.71 -10.17
CA TYR A 82 13.02 -1.41 -8.83
C TYR A 82 12.93 -2.62 -7.88
N PRO A 83 13.81 -3.63 -8.06
CA PRO A 83 13.75 -4.88 -7.31
C PRO A 83 13.95 -4.67 -5.81
N ARG A 84 13.22 -5.40 -4.96
CA ARG A 84 13.28 -5.26 -3.49
C ARG A 84 14.69 -5.41 -2.91
N ARG A 85 15.52 -6.29 -3.48
CA ARG A 85 16.88 -6.60 -3.00
C ARG A 85 17.99 -5.78 -3.69
N ARG A 86 17.66 -4.83 -4.57
CA ARG A 86 18.64 -3.96 -5.23
C ARG A 86 18.28 -2.49 -5.03
N PRO A 87 19.22 -1.64 -4.60
CA PRO A 87 18.93 -0.24 -4.29
C PRO A 87 18.83 0.66 -5.53
N ALA A 88 19.26 0.19 -6.70
CA ALA A 88 19.28 0.99 -7.92
C ALA A 88 18.15 0.60 -8.88
N ALA A 89 17.48 1.63 -9.43
CA ALA A 89 16.52 1.45 -10.50
C ALA A 89 17.21 1.07 -11.80
N ARG A 90 16.56 0.22 -12.59
CA ARG A 90 16.97 -0.12 -13.95
C ARG A 90 16.03 0.56 -14.93
N PRO A 91 16.56 1.27 -15.94
CA PRO A 91 15.75 1.74 -17.05
C PRO A 91 15.06 0.55 -17.72
N GLY A 92 13.79 0.71 -18.03
CA GLY A 92 12.97 -0.31 -18.66
C GLY A 92 11.54 0.17 -18.75
N ARG A 93 10.73 -0.51 -19.56
CA ARG A 93 9.35 -0.11 -19.79
C ARG A 93 8.42 -0.99 -18.97
N VAL A 94 7.58 -0.37 -18.15
CA VAL A 94 6.42 -1.05 -17.59
C VAL A 94 5.35 -1.07 -18.67
N VAL A 95 5.16 -2.19 -19.36
CA VAL A 95 4.00 -2.38 -20.24
C VAL A 95 3.37 -3.71 -19.90
N GLY A 96 2.19 -3.66 -19.33
CA GLY A 96 1.29 -4.80 -19.24
C GLY A 96 -0.13 -4.26 -19.38
N PRO A 97 -1.00 -4.86 -20.19
CA PRO A 97 -2.39 -4.44 -20.23
C PRO A 97 -3.00 -4.65 -18.84
N VAL A 98 -3.64 -3.62 -18.29
CA VAL A 98 -4.58 -3.80 -17.19
C VAL A 98 -5.77 -4.54 -17.78
N ARG A 99 -5.77 -5.88 -17.73
CA ARG A 99 -6.98 -6.64 -17.99
C ARG A 99 -7.87 -6.49 -16.76
N PRO A 100 -9.06 -5.89 -16.86
CA PRO A 100 -10.01 -5.94 -15.77
C PRO A 100 -10.33 -7.42 -15.52
N THR A 101 -10.00 -7.91 -14.33
CA THR A 101 -10.58 -9.15 -13.83
C THR A 101 -12.06 -8.88 -13.64
N ARG A 102 -12.89 -9.58 -14.41
CA ARG A 102 -14.34 -9.66 -14.17
C ARG A 102 -14.62 -10.21 -12.79
#